data_AF-A0A1I7A073-F1
#
_entry.id   AF-A0A1I7A073-F1
#
_cell.length_a   1.000
_cell.length_b   1.000
_cell.length_c   1.000
_cell.angle_alpha   90.00
_cell.angle_beta   90.00
_cell.angle_gamma   90.00
#
_symmetry.space_group_name_H-M   'P 1'
#
loop_
_entity.id
_entity.type
_entity.pdbx_description
1 polymer ?
#
loop_
_entity_poly.entity_id
_entity_poly.type
_entity_poly.pdbx_seq_one_letter_code
_entity_poly.pdbx_strand_id
1 'polypeptide(L)'
;MTTSGPSGQQAPEKLPPPAPTAVERANRMSAANMIRSLLPLVVICLLAVGWVTFRQSGTDPVRPIDPTNSVRLATERASYPVEVPSGLPDGYRPTSARTDAPDAAEGAPVTLEIGYVTPSDEYAGFLITDDADAEPLTSVLDGAQDDGSVDLGGRTWTRLTSERGETVLTREDGDVTTLVTGSADDDELQTVAAAVAPVSQPS
;
A
#
# COMPACT_ATOMS: atom_id res chain seq x y z
N MET A 1 65.17 83.09 2.04
CA MET A 1 63.82 83.07 1.44
C MET A 1 63.65 81.74 0.72
N THR A 2 62.50 81.09 0.95
CA THR A 2 61.75 80.13 0.06
C THR A 2 62.45 78.83 -0.39
N THR A 3 61.84 77.63 -0.43
CA THR A 3 60.46 77.15 -0.19
C THR A 3 60.41 75.61 -0.40
N SER A 4 59.46 74.93 0.28
CA SER A 4 58.68 73.69 -0.05
C SER A 4 59.38 72.43 -0.59
N GLY A 5 59.13 71.19 -0.15
CA GLY A 5 57.92 70.55 0.40
C GLY A 5 57.63 69.27 -0.43
N PRO A 6 57.41 68.07 0.16
CA PRO A 6 57.40 66.78 -0.55
C PRO A 6 55.98 66.31 -0.93
N SER A 7 55.83 65.41 -1.92
CA SER A 7 54.56 64.69 -2.16
C SER A 7 54.80 63.21 -2.44
N GLY A 8 54.28 62.39 -1.52
CA GLY A 8 54.33 60.94 -1.54
C GLY A 8 53.26 60.28 -2.41
N GLN A 9 53.46 58.99 -2.63
CA GLN A 9 52.56 58.05 -3.30
C GLN A 9 51.27 57.83 -2.50
N GLN A 10 50.11 57.89 -3.16
CA GLN A 10 48.83 57.41 -2.63
C GLN A 10 48.52 56.02 -3.22
N ALA A 11 48.21 55.07 -2.33
CA ALA A 11 47.62 53.77 -2.66
C ALA A 11 46.15 53.92 -3.08
N PRO A 12 45.59 53.04 -3.93
CA PRO A 12 44.20 53.14 -4.37
C PRO A 12 43.23 52.85 -3.20
N GLU A 13 42.43 53.85 -2.84
CA GLU A 13 41.29 53.73 -1.92
C GLU A 13 40.27 52.73 -2.46
N LYS A 14 40.01 51.65 -1.71
CA LYS A 14 38.86 50.77 -1.95
C LYS A 14 37.58 51.54 -1.61
N LEU A 15 36.80 51.93 -2.62
CA LEU A 15 35.50 52.54 -2.43
C LEU A 15 34.57 51.64 -1.59
N PRO A 16 33.80 52.19 -0.64
CA PRO A 16 32.76 51.44 0.06
C PRO A 16 31.68 50.98 -0.91
N PRO A 17 31.05 49.80 -0.68
CA PRO A 17 30.02 49.28 -1.56
C PRO A 17 28.84 50.26 -1.66
N PRO A 18 28.21 50.39 -2.84
CA PRO A 18 27.11 51.32 -3.04
C PRO A 18 25.93 50.99 -2.13
N ALA A 19 25.28 52.03 -1.59
CA ALA A 19 24.10 51.87 -0.76
C ALA A 19 22.97 51.21 -1.56
N PRO A 20 22.18 50.31 -0.95
CA PRO A 20 21.11 49.60 -1.64
C PRO A 20 20.05 50.58 -2.15
N THR A 21 19.60 50.31 -3.37
CA THR A 21 18.60 51.13 -4.07
C THR A 21 17.26 51.13 -3.34
N ALA A 22 16.43 52.14 -3.58
CA ALA A 22 15.10 52.22 -2.97
C ALA A 22 14.23 50.98 -3.30
N VAL A 23 14.44 50.40 -4.49
CA VAL A 23 13.76 49.19 -4.96
C VAL A 23 14.18 47.94 -4.18
N GLU A 24 15.47 47.77 -3.91
CA GLU A 24 15.98 46.64 -3.10
C GLU A 24 15.49 46.71 -1.65
N ARG A 25 15.42 47.91 -1.06
CA ARG A 25 14.85 48.11 0.28
C ARG A 25 13.35 47.84 0.32
N ALA A 26 12.61 48.29 -0.70
CA ALA A 26 11.16 48.02 -0.82
C ALA A 26 10.87 46.52 -0.98
N ASN A 27 11.62 45.83 -1.84
CA ASN A 27 11.48 44.38 -2.05
C ASN A 27 11.82 43.58 -0.79
N ARG A 28 12.85 43.97 -0.03
CA ARG A 28 13.21 43.30 1.23
C ARG A 28 12.14 43.48 2.30
N MET A 29 11.48 44.65 2.36
CA MET A 29 10.34 44.89 3.24
C MET A 29 9.11 44.08 2.82
N SER A 30 8.81 43.98 1.52
CA SER A 30 7.74 43.13 1.01
C SER A 30 7.99 41.64 1.28
N ALA A 31 9.20 41.14 1.01
CA ALA A 31 9.56 39.75 1.28
C ALA A 31 9.51 39.43 2.78
N ALA A 32 10.02 40.33 3.63
CA ALA A 32 9.96 40.17 5.09
C ALA A 32 8.52 40.22 5.63
N ASN A 33 7.63 41.01 5.01
CA ASN A 33 6.22 41.06 5.35
C ASN A 33 5.46 39.83 4.83
N MET A 34 5.76 39.35 3.62
CA MET A 34 5.18 38.12 3.07
C MET A 34 5.58 36.90 3.91
N ILE A 35 6.85 36.80 4.31
CA ILE A 35 7.31 35.73 5.20
C ILE A 35 6.64 35.84 6.57
N ARG A 36 6.48 37.05 7.13
CA ARG A 36 5.74 37.26 8.39
C ARG A 36 4.27 36.89 8.31
N SER A 37 3.62 37.09 7.16
CA SER A 37 2.21 36.70 6.97
C SER A 37 2.04 35.21 6.64
N LEU A 38 3.01 34.60 5.97
CA LEU A 38 2.96 33.19 5.58
C LEU A 38 3.34 32.26 6.73
N LEU A 39 4.31 32.65 7.56
CA LEU A 39 4.80 31.84 8.69
C LEU A 39 3.68 31.37 9.64
N PRO A 40 2.77 32.23 10.14
CA PRO A 40 1.69 31.77 11.02
C PRO A 40 0.72 30.83 10.29
N LEU A 41 0.44 31.06 9.01
CA LEU A 41 -0.41 30.16 8.21
C LEU A 41 0.24 28.78 8.07
N VAL A 42 1.53 28.71 7.76
CA VAL A 42 2.29 27.45 7.65
C VAL A 42 2.31 26.71 8.98
N VAL A 43 2.54 27.41 10.09
CA VAL A 43 2.51 26.82 11.43
C VAL A 43 1.11 26.26 11.75
N ILE A 44 0.04 27.00 11.45
CA ILE A 44 -1.34 26.52 11.63
C ILE A 44 -1.61 25.27 10.78
N CYS A 45 -1.17 25.25 9.52
CA CYS A 45 -1.28 24.07 8.65
C CYS A 45 -0.52 22.87 9.22
N LEU A 46 0.71 23.05 9.70
CA LEU A 46 1.50 21.98 10.29
C LEU A 46 0.88 21.46 11.59
N LEU A 47 0.34 22.34 12.43
CA LEU A 47 -0.38 21.96 13.65
C LEU A 47 -1.68 21.22 13.33
N ALA A 48 -2.42 21.65 12.31
CA ALA A 48 -3.64 20.99 11.87
C ALA A 48 -3.35 19.59 11.31
N VAL A 49 -2.33 19.46 10.45
CA VAL A 49 -1.88 18.15 9.93
C VAL A 49 -1.40 17.27 11.08
N GLY A 50 -0.51 17.77 11.93
CA GLY A 50 -0.01 17.02 13.09
C GLY A 50 -1.12 16.58 14.04
N TRP A 51 -2.14 17.41 14.27
CA TRP A 51 -3.30 17.07 15.09
C TRP A 51 -4.20 16.02 14.44
N VAL A 52 -4.44 16.11 13.13
CA VAL A 52 -5.21 15.10 12.38
C VAL A 52 -4.48 13.76 12.40
N THR A 53 -3.17 13.74 12.11
CA THR A 53 -2.33 12.53 12.17
C THR A 53 -2.26 11.95 13.59
N PHE A 54 -2.17 12.80 14.62
CA PHE A 54 -2.16 12.36 16.01
C PHE A 54 -3.52 11.79 16.47
N ARG A 55 -4.64 12.33 15.99
CA ARG A 55 -5.97 11.74 16.27
C ARG A 55 -6.18 10.41 15.54
N GLN A 56 -5.66 10.27 14.33
CA GLN A 56 -5.80 9.04 13.54
C GLN A 56 -4.93 7.90 14.09
N SER A 57 -3.79 8.21 14.69
CA SER A 57 -2.87 7.20 15.27
C SER A 57 -3.39 6.50 16.53
N GLY A 58 -4.54 6.90 17.09
CA GLY A 58 -5.17 6.24 18.24
C GLY A 58 -6.32 5.29 17.91
N THR A 59 -6.72 5.18 16.64
CA THR A 59 -7.79 4.26 16.20
C THR A 59 -7.16 3.33 15.19
N ASP A 60 -7.01 2.04 15.51
CA ASP A 60 -6.67 1.03 14.51
C ASP A 60 -7.74 1.13 13.40
N PRO A 61 -7.37 1.63 12.20
CA PRO A 61 -8.34 1.86 11.13
C PRO A 61 -8.88 0.53 10.58
N VAL A 62 -8.20 -0.58 10.86
CA VAL A 62 -8.59 -1.91 10.44
C VAL A 62 -9.79 -2.34 11.26
N ARG A 63 -10.91 -2.60 10.58
CA ARG A 63 -12.12 -3.17 11.17
C ARG A 63 -12.22 -4.63 10.75
N PRO A 64 -11.81 -5.59 11.62
CA PRO A 64 -11.94 -6.99 11.30
C PRO A 64 -13.41 -7.35 11.07
N ILE A 65 -13.65 -8.23 10.11
CA ILE A 65 -14.96 -8.82 9.84
C ILE A 65 -14.92 -10.33 10.07
N ASP A 66 -16.09 -10.96 10.15
CA ASP A 66 -16.20 -12.41 10.17
C ASP A 66 -16.49 -12.95 8.75
N PRO A 67 -15.56 -13.70 8.12
CA PRO A 67 -15.76 -14.24 6.77
C PRO A 67 -16.70 -15.45 6.73
N THR A 68 -17.11 -16.01 7.88
CA THR A 68 -17.81 -17.30 7.98
C THR A 68 -19.05 -17.39 7.10
N ASN A 69 -19.84 -16.33 6.97
CA ASN A 69 -21.05 -16.36 6.16
C ASN A 69 -20.74 -16.49 4.66
N SER A 70 -19.78 -15.72 4.15
CA SER A 70 -19.34 -15.80 2.75
C SER A 70 -18.71 -17.17 2.45
N VAL A 71 -17.88 -17.69 3.35
CA VAL A 71 -17.28 -19.02 3.22
C VAL A 71 -18.35 -20.11 3.19
N ARG A 72 -19.34 -20.05 4.09
CA ARG A 72 -20.45 -21.00 4.12
C ARG A 72 -21.27 -20.97 2.83
N LEU A 73 -21.62 -19.77 2.35
CA LEU A 73 -22.39 -19.61 1.11
C LEU A 73 -21.63 -20.15 -0.11
N ALA A 74 -20.32 -19.90 -0.19
CA ALA A 74 -19.48 -20.47 -1.23
C ALA A 74 -19.44 -22.00 -1.12
N THR A 75 -19.23 -22.54 0.09
CA THR A 75 -19.19 -24.00 0.34
C THR A 75 -20.51 -24.69 -0.01
N GLU A 76 -21.65 -24.04 0.21
CA GLU A 76 -22.98 -24.58 -0.10
C GLU A 76 -23.29 -24.64 -1.60
N ARG A 77 -22.63 -23.82 -2.43
CA ARG A 77 -22.93 -23.69 -3.86
C ARG A 77 -21.83 -24.12 -4.81
N ALA A 78 -20.58 -24.05 -4.38
CA ALA A 78 -19.44 -24.44 -5.19
C ALA A 78 -19.55 -25.93 -5.57
N SER A 79 -19.16 -26.24 -6.81
CA SER A 79 -19.07 -27.63 -7.28
C SER A 79 -17.76 -28.32 -6.86
N TYR A 80 -16.93 -27.62 -6.08
CA TYR A 80 -15.62 -28.03 -5.62
C TYR A 80 -15.47 -27.90 -4.10
N PRO A 81 -14.54 -28.65 -3.47
CA PRO A 81 -14.26 -28.49 -2.05
C PRO A 81 -13.61 -27.13 -1.79
N VAL A 82 -14.36 -26.20 -1.18
CA VAL A 82 -13.85 -24.88 -0.81
C VAL A 82 -12.77 -25.01 0.25
N GLU A 83 -11.63 -24.38 -0.01
CA GLU A 83 -10.51 -24.25 0.91
C GLU A 83 -10.27 -22.77 1.21
N VAL A 84 -9.86 -22.45 2.43
CA VAL A 84 -9.59 -21.07 2.84
C VAL A 84 -8.38 -21.03 3.77
N PRO A 85 -7.66 -19.89 3.84
CA PRO A 85 -6.63 -19.70 4.85
C PRO A 85 -7.21 -19.89 6.26
N SER A 86 -6.60 -20.78 7.05
CA SER A 86 -7.02 -21.08 8.41
C SER A 86 -5.80 -21.28 9.32
N GLY A 87 -5.94 -20.93 10.60
CA GLY A 87 -4.81 -21.04 11.54
C GLY A 87 -3.67 -20.07 11.26
N LEU A 88 -3.96 -18.89 10.67
CA LEU A 88 -2.97 -17.83 10.49
C LEU A 88 -2.41 -17.36 11.84
N PRO A 89 -1.14 -16.95 11.90
CA PRO A 89 -0.55 -16.33 13.08
C PRO A 89 -1.32 -15.08 13.55
N ASP A 90 -1.07 -14.68 14.79
CA ASP A 90 -1.60 -13.42 15.31
C ASP A 90 -1.20 -12.23 14.42
N GLY A 91 -2.14 -11.32 14.18
CA GLY A 91 -1.93 -10.10 13.40
C GLY A 91 -2.55 -10.12 12.00
N TYR A 92 -2.86 -11.30 11.45
CA TYR A 92 -3.65 -11.39 10.23
C TYR A 92 -5.13 -11.13 10.53
N ARG A 93 -5.65 -10.02 10.02
CA ARG A 93 -7.02 -9.56 10.31
C ARG A 93 -7.85 -9.59 9.02
N PRO A 94 -8.89 -10.43 8.90
CA PRO A 94 -9.77 -10.42 7.75
C PRO A 94 -10.56 -9.09 7.70
N THR A 95 -10.50 -8.37 6.59
CA THR A 95 -11.13 -7.06 6.40
C THR A 95 -12.22 -7.06 5.33
N SER A 96 -12.21 -8.06 4.44
CA SER A 96 -13.25 -8.25 3.44
C SER A 96 -13.45 -9.72 3.12
N ALA A 97 -14.68 -10.10 2.79
CA ALA A 97 -15.02 -11.44 2.35
C ALA A 97 -16.20 -11.34 1.38
N ARG A 98 -15.98 -11.75 0.12
CA ARG A 98 -16.95 -11.61 -0.97
C ARG A 98 -17.10 -12.95 -1.68
N THR A 99 -18.31 -13.24 -2.11
CA THR A 99 -18.60 -14.39 -2.97
C THR A 99 -19.78 -14.05 -3.88
N ASP A 100 -19.73 -14.56 -5.11
CA ASP A 100 -20.80 -14.46 -6.11
C ASP A 100 -21.89 -15.53 -5.92
N ALA A 101 -21.68 -16.51 -5.02
CA ALA A 101 -22.61 -17.59 -4.74
C ALA A 101 -24.08 -17.14 -4.54
N PRO A 102 -24.40 -16.02 -3.85
CA PRO A 102 -25.78 -15.57 -3.69
C PRO A 102 -26.52 -15.28 -5.01
N ASP A 103 -25.79 -14.76 -6.00
CA ASP A 103 -26.31 -14.32 -7.30
C ASP A 103 -26.09 -15.37 -8.40
N ALA A 104 -25.23 -16.36 -8.13
CA ALA A 104 -24.94 -17.48 -9.02
C ALA A 104 -26.18 -18.32 -9.32
N ALA A 105 -26.41 -18.62 -10.60
CA ALA A 105 -27.40 -19.60 -11.02
C ALA A 105 -27.01 -21.00 -10.50
N GLU A 106 -27.98 -21.91 -10.44
CA GLU A 106 -27.71 -23.28 -10.00
C GLU A 106 -26.69 -23.96 -10.94
N GLY A 107 -25.57 -24.39 -10.39
CA GLY A 107 -24.45 -24.97 -11.15
C GLY A 107 -23.57 -23.95 -11.87
N ALA A 108 -23.74 -22.64 -11.64
CA ALA A 108 -22.78 -21.64 -12.08
C ALA A 108 -21.48 -21.73 -11.26
N PRO A 109 -20.35 -21.29 -11.84
CA PRO A 109 -19.09 -21.17 -11.11
C PRO A 109 -19.24 -20.29 -9.87
N VAL A 110 -18.39 -20.54 -8.88
CA VAL A 110 -18.37 -19.82 -7.61
C VAL A 110 -16.98 -19.29 -7.33
N THR A 111 -16.90 -17.99 -7.13
CA THR A 111 -15.72 -17.27 -6.66
C THR A 111 -15.88 -16.90 -5.18
N LEU A 112 -14.82 -17.09 -4.41
CA LEU A 112 -14.70 -16.62 -3.03
C LEU A 112 -13.40 -15.82 -2.89
N GLU A 113 -13.53 -14.59 -2.39
CA GLU A 113 -12.42 -13.70 -2.08
C GLU A 113 -12.40 -13.40 -0.58
N ILE A 114 -11.20 -13.41 0.02
CA ILE A 114 -10.99 -12.95 1.40
C ILE A 114 -9.77 -12.03 1.43
N GLY A 115 -9.96 -10.81 1.93
CA GLY A 115 -8.87 -9.85 2.12
C GLY A 115 -8.44 -9.79 3.57
N TYR A 116 -7.14 -9.77 3.80
CA TYR A 116 -6.50 -9.65 5.10
C TYR A 116 -5.63 -8.39 5.16
N VAL A 117 -5.55 -7.80 6.35
CA VAL A 117 -4.43 -6.95 6.73
C VAL A 117 -3.43 -7.79 7.50
N THR A 118 -2.15 -7.74 7.13
CA THR A 118 -1.07 -8.52 7.71
C THR A 118 -0.52 -7.90 8.99
N PRO A 119 0.37 -8.58 9.74
CA PRO A 119 1.06 -8.00 10.89
C PRO A 119 1.85 -6.72 10.57
N SER A 120 2.33 -6.59 9.33
CA SER A 120 3.01 -5.39 8.83
C SER A 120 2.08 -4.28 8.32
N ASP A 121 0.76 -4.42 8.56
CA ASP A 121 -0.30 -3.52 8.11
C ASP A 121 -0.42 -3.38 6.57
N GLU A 122 0.02 -4.41 5.84
CA GLU A 122 -0.11 -4.52 4.39
C GLU A 122 -1.28 -5.43 3.99
N TYR A 123 -1.65 -5.41 2.70
CA TYR A 123 -2.78 -6.20 2.20
C TYR A 123 -2.35 -7.56 1.66
N ALA A 124 -3.04 -8.62 2.09
CA ALA A 124 -2.97 -9.94 1.49
C ALA A 124 -4.37 -10.40 1.07
N GLY A 125 -4.58 -10.58 -0.23
CA GLY A 125 -5.80 -11.10 -0.81
C GLY A 125 -5.68 -12.59 -1.08
N PHE A 126 -6.73 -13.33 -0.76
CA PHE A 126 -6.95 -14.73 -1.10
C PHE A 126 -8.15 -14.82 -2.05
N LEU A 127 -8.04 -15.66 -3.08
CA LEU A 127 -9.10 -15.97 -4.02
C LEU A 127 -9.12 -17.47 -4.29
N ILE A 128 -10.31 -18.03 -4.40
CA ILE A 128 -10.54 -19.38 -4.95
C ILE A 128 -11.75 -19.35 -5.89
N THR A 129 -11.62 -19.97 -7.06
CA THR A 129 -12.68 -19.99 -8.07
C THR A 129 -12.55 -21.21 -8.99
N ASP A 130 -13.68 -21.72 -9.50
CA ASP A 130 -13.76 -22.65 -10.62
C ASP A 130 -14.11 -21.95 -11.95
N ASP A 131 -14.07 -20.62 -11.98
CA ASP A 131 -14.22 -19.80 -13.18
C ASP A 131 -12.85 -19.27 -13.63
N ALA A 132 -12.32 -19.87 -14.71
CA ALA A 132 -11.05 -19.44 -15.31
C ALA A 132 -11.12 -18.02 -15.90
N ASP A 133 -12.33 -17.51 -16.20
CA ASP A 133 -12.57 -16.18 -16.75
C ASP A 133 -12.99 -15.16 -15.68
N ALA A 134 -12.94 -15.54 -14.39
CA ALA A 134 -13.30 -14.64 -13.29
C ALA A 134 -12.45 -13.36 -13.34
N GLU A 135 -13.11 -12.20 -13.44
CA GLU A 135 -12.43 -10.89 -13.48
C GLU A 135 -11.41 -10.69 -12.33
N PRO A 136 -11.67 -11.09 -11.07
CA PRO A 136 -10.69 -10.97 -9.99
C PRO A 136 -9.46 -11.88 -10.16
N LEU A 137 -9.57 -12.95 -10.95
CA LEU A 137 -8.47 -13.85 -11.29
C LEU A 137 -7.67 -13.31 -12.47
N THR A 138 -8.35 -13.05 -13.60
CA THR A 138 -7.71 -12.58 -14.85
C THR A 138 -7.05 -11.23 -14.67
N SER A 139 -7.64 -10.31 -13.91
CA SER A 139 -7.03 -9.00 -13.63
C SER A 139 -5.68 -9.06 -12.89
N VAL A 140 -5.35 -10.19 -12.26
CA VAL A 140 -4.07 -10.41 -11.58
C VAL A 140 -3.11 -11.22 -12.46
N LEU A 141 -3.62 -12.24 -13.15
CA LEU A 141 -2.80 -13.16 -13.95
C LEU A 141 -2.45 -12.60 -15.34
N ASP A 142 -3.28 -11.72 -15.89
CA ASP A 142 -3.02 -11.11 -17.19
C ASP A 142 -1.72 -10.33 -17.17
N GLY A 143 -0.78 -10.74 -18.02
CA GLY A 143 0.54 -10.12 -18.11
C GLY A 143 1.49 -10.47 -16.95
N ALA A 144 1.12 -11.39 -16.05
CA ALA A 144 2.02 -11.87 -15.01
C ALA A 144 3.18 -12.71 -15.59
N GLN A 145 4.37 -12.55 -15.04
CA GLN A 145 5.56 -13.32 -15.41
C GLN A 145 5.79 -14.47 -14.43
N ASP A 146 6.09 -15.65 -14.97
CA ASP A 146 6.42 -16.84 -14.18
C ASP A 146 7.84 -16.75 -13.58
N ASP A 147 7.91 -16.89 -12.26
CA ASP A 147 9.14 -16.85 -11.45
C ASP A 147 9.52 -18.23 -10.87
N GLY A 148 8.82 -19.29 -11.26
CA GLY A 148 9.04 -20.67 -10.84
C GLY A 148 8.02 -21.16 -9.82
N SER A 149 8.43 -22.13 -9.00
CA SER A 149 7.53 -22.79 -8.04
C SER A 149 8.10 -22.76 -6.62
N VAL A 150 7.21 -22.78 -5.64
CA VAL A 150 7.51 -22.79 -4.20
C VAL A 150 6.59 -23.77 -3.47
N ASP A 151 7.13 -24.54 -2.53
CA ASP A 151 6.35 -25.47 -1.72
C ASP A 151 5.91 -24.82 -0.41
N LEU A 152 4.59 -24.69 -0.22
CA LEU A 152 3.96 -24.01 0.91
C LEU A 152 2.82 -24.88 1.47
N GLY A 153 2.80 -25.08 2.78
CA GLY A 153 1.75 -25.90 3.42
C GLY A 153 1.68 -27.35 2.90
N GLY A 154 2.79 -27.88 2.36
CA GLY A 154 2.84 -29.22 1.75
C GLY A 154 2.26 -29.31 0.35
N ARG A 155 2.04 -28.17 -0.32
CA ARG A 155 1.53 -28.07 -1.69
C ARG A 155 2.46 -27.21 -2.53
N THR A 156 2.58 -27.53 -3.81
CA THR A 156 3.38 -26.74 -4.76
C THR A 156 2.54 -25.61 -5.32
N TRP A 157 3.07 -24.39 -5.24
CA TRP A 157 2.49 -23.17 -5.79
C TRP A 157 3.38 -22.65 -6.90
N THR A 158 2.78 -22.09 -7.94
CA THR A 158 3.49 -21.29 -8.94
C THR A 158 3.61 -19.87 -8.41
N ARG A 159 4.83 -19.34 -8.44
CA ARG A 159 5.12 -17.94 -8.13
C ARG A 159 5.14 -17.16 -9.43
N LEU A 160 4.44 -16.04 -9.44
CA LEU A 160 4.44 -15.10 -10.53
C LEU A 160 4.73 -13.69 -9.98
N THR A 161 5.16 -12.81 -10.86
CA THR A 161 5.17 -11.36 -10.65
C THR A 161 4.09 -10.74 -11.53
N SER A 162 3.12 -10.04 -10.94
CA SER A 162 2.06 -9.35 -11.68
C SER A 162 2.62 -8.20 -12.53
N GLU A 163 1.83 -7.65 -13.46
CA GLU A 163 2.24 -6.47 -14.24
C GLU A 163 2.59 -5.25 -13.34
N ARG A 164 2.05 -5.22 -12.13
CA ARG A 164 2.31 -4.17 -11.12
C ARG A 164 3.56 -4.43 -10.27
N GLY A 165 4.24 -5.56 -10.47
CA GLY A 165 5.41 -5.97 -9.68
C GLY A 165 5.04 -6.60 -8.33
N GLU A 166 3.79 -7.03 -8.14
CA GLU A 166 3.33 -7.69 -6.91
C GLU A 166 3.59 -9.21 -7.02
N THR A 167 3.88 -9.85 -5.90
CA THR A 167 4.01 -11.32 -5.87
C THR A 167 2.63 -11.96 -5.94
N VAL A 168 2.48 -12.94 -6.83
CA VAL A 168 1.28 -13.76 -6.96
C VAL A 168 1.67 -15.21 -6.73
N LEU A 169 0.97 -15.87 -5.81
CA LEU A 169 1.07 -17.30 -5.57
C LEU A 169 -0.21 -17.94 -6.11
N THR A 170 -0.09 -18.75 -7.14
CA THR A 170 -1.23 -19.44 -7.74
C THR A 170 -1.07 -20.96 -7.67
N ARG A 171 -2.18 -21.66 -7.56
CA ARG A 171 -2.25 -23.12 -7.58
C ARG A 171 -3.52 -23.56 -8.27
N GLU A 172 -3.38 -24.52 -9.18
CA GLU A 172 -4.50 -25.12 -9.90
C GLU A 172 -4.72 -26.56 -9.42
N ASP A 173 -5.95 -26.89 -9.04
CA ASP A 173 -6.40 -28.22 -8.66
C ASP A 173 -7.60 -28.63 -9.53
N GLY A 174 -7.32 -29.20 -10.70
CA GLY A 174 -8.35 -29.46 -11.71
C GLY A 174 -8.81 -28.16 -12.34
N ASP A 175 -10.11 -27.87 -12.29
CA ASP A 175 -10.70 -26.63 -12.81
C ASP A 175 -10.68 -25.50 -11.75
N VAL A 176 -10.21 -25.77 -10.53
CA VAL A 176 -10.20 -24.81 -9.42
C VAL A 176 -8.85 -24.09 -9.38
N THR A 177 -8.89 -22.77 -9.40
CA THR A 177 -7.70 -21.93 -9.22
C THR A 177 -7.75 -21.25 -7.86
N THR A 178 -6.66 -21.37 -7.11
CA THR A 178 -6.44 -20.65 -5.86
C THR A 178 -5.33 -19.63 -6.07
N LEU A 179 -5.54 -18.41 -5.61
CA LEU A 179 -4.60 -17.30 -5.79
C LEU A 179 -4.42 -16.54 -4.48
N VAL A 180 -3.17 -16.16 -4.18
CA VAL A 180 -2.80 -15.23 -3.10
C VAL A 180 -1.92 -14.12 -3.67
N THR A 181 -2.31 -12.87 -3.45
CA THR A 181 -1.59 -11.68 -3.95
C THR A 181 -1.88 -10.46 -3.09
N GLY A 182 -1.02 -9.45 -3.13
CA GLY A 182 -1.29 -8.17 -2.49
C GLY A 182 -0.05 -7.29 -2.36
N SER A 183 -0.17 -6.24 -1.52
CA SER A 183 0.93 -5.33 -1.22
C SER A 183 1.85 -5.84 -0.12
N ALA A 184 1.42 -6.87 0.61
CA ALA A 184 2.24 -7.54 1.63
C ALA A 184 3.51 -8.15 1.03
N ASP A 185 4.51 -8.31 1.88
CA ASP A 185 5.76 -8.93 1.46
C ASP A 185 5.58 -10.43 1.16
N ASP A 186 6.58 -10.99 0.49
CA ASP A 186 6.57 -12.38 0.02
C ASP A 186 6.37 -13.39 1.17
N ASP A 187 7.01 -13.16 2.32
CA ASP A 187 6.90 -14.08 3.47
C ASP A 187 5.48 -14.05 4.07
N GLU A 188 4.88 -12.86 4.12
CA GLU A 188 3.51 -12.69 4.61
C GLU A 188 2.48 -13.30 3.67
N LEU A 189 2.65 -13.17 2.35
CA LEU A 189 1.81 -13.81 1.33
C LEU A 189 1.96 -15.34 1.35
N GLN A 190 3.20 -15.83 1.47
CA GLN A 190 3.48 -17.26 1.61
C GLN A 190 2.85 -17.85 2.87
N THR A 191 2.79 -17.09 3.96
CA THR A 191 2.09 -17.49 5.18
C THR A 191 0.60 -17.69 4.94
N VAL A 192 -0.04 -16.80 4.16
CA VAL A 192 -1.46 -16.95 3.78
C VAL A 192 -1.67 -18.17 2.89
N ALA A 193 -0.82 -18.36 1.88
CA ALA A 193 -0.89 -19.53 0.99
C ALA A 193 -0.65 -20.85 1.72
N ALA A 194 0.31 -20.91 2.64
CA ALA A 194 0.61 -22.09 3.44
C ALA A 194 -0.52 -22.48 4.40
N ALA A 195 -1.36 -21.52 4.80
CA ALA A 195 -2.49 -21.71 5.69
C ALA A 195 -3.77 -22.22 4.99
N VAL A 196 -3.77 -22.31 3.65
CA VAL A 196 -4.93 -22.77 2.89
C VAL A 196 -5.21 -24.23 3.20
N ALA A 197 -6.39 -24.47 3.79
CA ALA A 197 -6.85 -25.80 4.15
C ALA A 197 -8.35 -25.96 3.88
N PRO A 198 -8.83 -27.20 3.72
CA PRO A 198 -10.26 -27.47 3.59
C PRO A 198 -11.05 -26.88 4.75
N VAL A 199 -12.21 -26.29 4.46
CA VAL A 199 -13.12 -25.82 5.49
C VAL A 199 -13.56 -27.03 6.33
N SER A 200 -13.15 -27.05 7.60
CA SER A 200 -13.60 -28.08 8.54
C SER A 200 -15.09 -27.87 8.78
N GLN A 201 -15.93 -28.80 8.31
CA GLN A 201 -17.36 -28.72 8.59
C GLN A 201 -17.58 -28.83 10.11
N PRO A 202 -18.38 -27.94 10.72
CA PRO A 202 -18.76 -28.12 12.11
C PRO A 202 -19.49 -29.45 12.27
N SER A 203 -19.05 -30.26 13.22
CA SER A 203 -19.64 -31.56 13.57
C SER A 203 -21.02 -31.40 14.23
#